data_AF-A0A531LMB6-F1
#
_entry.id   AF-A0A531LMB6-F1
#
_cell.length_a   1.000
_cell.length_b   1.000
_cell.length_c   1.000
_cell.angle_alpha   90.00
_cell.angle_beta   90.00
_cell.angle_gamma   90.00
#
_symmetry.space_group_name_H-M   'P 1'
#
loop_
_entity.id
_entity.type
_entity.pdbx_description
1 polymer ?
#
loop_
_entity_poly.entity_id
_entity_poly.type
_entity_poly.pdbx_seq_one_letter_code
_entity_poly.pdbx_strand_id
1 'polypeptide(L)' 'YQTYVARVPRFFPNLSLYDEGDTGSFKPRLLLTTLLDGLVFLVALPAFELIDGAQQSGVLPVLFRLP' A
#
# COMPACT_ATOMS: atom_id res chain seq x y z
N TYR A 1 2.69 32.04 27.35
CA TYR A 1 3.73 32.55 26.44
C TYR A 1 5.12 32.04 26.80
N GLN A 2 5.60 32.20 28.04
CA GLN A 2 6.93 31.68 28.46
C GLN A 2 7.11 30.17 28.23
N THR A 3 6.06 29.38 28.45
CA THR A 3 6.00 27.94 28.15
C THR A 3 6.20 27.59 26.67
N TYR A 4 5.78 28.47 25.77
CA TYR A 4 5.95 28.27 24.32
C TYR A 4 7.40 28.53 23.89
N VAL A 5 8.02 29.59 24.42
CA VAL A 5 9.42 29.94 24.14
C VAL A 5 10.37 28.83 24.59
N ALA A 6 10.04 28.11 25.65
CA ALA A 6 10.84 26.97 26.13
C ALA A 6 10.77 25.73 25.22
N ARG A 7 9.68 25.54 24.46
CA ARG A 7 9.49 24.38 23.57
C ARG A 7 10.07 24.59 22.17
N VAL A 8 10.16 25.84 21.70
CA VAL A 8 10.53 26.16 20.31
C VAL A 8 11.85 26.95 20.29
N PRO A 9 13.01 26.28 20.37
CA PRO A 9 14.31 26.94 20.30
C PRO A 9 14.52 27.58 18.91
N ARG A 10 14.96 28.84 18.89
CA ARG A 10 14.92 29.71 17.68
C ARG A 10 16.01 29.43 16.63
N PHE A 11 17.16 28.87 17.03
CA PHE A 11 18.34 28.78 16.14
C PHE A 11 18.97 27.39 16.07
N PHE A 12 18.88 26.58 17.13
CA PHE A 12 19.41 25.22 17.15
C PHE A 12 18.32 24.25 17.62
N PRO A 13 18.09 23.13 16.91
CA PRO A 13 17.14 22.13 17.35
C PRO A 13 17.64 21.54 18.68
N ASN A 14 16.80 21.61 19.71
CA ASN A 14 17.08 20.91 20.96
C ASN A 14 16.51 19.49 20.84
N LEU A 15 17.38 18.54 20.53
CA LEU A 15 17.01 17.11 20.38
C LEU A 15 16.40 16.54 21.67
N SER A 16 16.68 17.11 22.84
CA SER A 16 16.06 16.67 24.10
C SER A 16 14.60 17.12 24.24
N LEU A 17 14.13 18.09 23.44
CA LEU A 17 12.72 18.49 23.36
C LEU A 17 11.97 17.75 22.26
N TYR A 18 12.66 16.85 21.55
CA TYR A 18 12.05 16.00 20.54
C TYR A 18 11.13 15.00 21.23
N ASP A 19 9.83 15.24 21.08
CA ASP A 19 8.78 14.31 21.44
C ASP A 19 8.22 13.81 20.13
N GLU A 20 8.52 12.56 19.78
CA GLU A 20 7.96 11.84 18.65
C GLU A 20 6.53 11.42 19.02
N GLY A 21 5.73 12.42 19.43
CA GLY A 21 4.49 12.26 20.18
C GLY A 21 3.61 11.23 19.51
N ASP A 22 3.15 10.25 20.31
CA ASP A 22 2.46 9.01 19.92
C ASP A 22 2.25 8.87 18.41
N THR A 23 3.36 8.68 17.69
CA THR A 23 3.35 8.50 16.25
C THR A 23 2.84 7.08 16.10
N GLY A 24 1.51 6.95 16.12
CA GLY A 24 0.80 5.73 16.45
C GLY A 24 1.53 4.53 15.90
N SER A 25 2.16 3.79 16.83
CA SER A 25 3.08 2.68 16.57
C SER A 25 2.82 2.05 15.21
N PHE A 26 3.80 2.14 14.30
CA PHE A 26 3.75 1.56 12.97
C PHE A 26 3.04 0.20 13.02
N LYS A 27 1.82 0.11 12.47
CA LYS A 27 0.97 -1.08 12.57
C LYS A 27 1.28 -2.02 11.41
N PRO A 28 2.16 -3.03 11.58
CA PRO A 28 2.62 -3.84 10.45
C PRO A 28 1.47 -4.64 9.84
N ARG A 29 0.47 -4.97 10.68
CA ARG A 29 -0.77 -5.63 10.26
C ARG A 29 -1.56 -4.83 9.23
N LEU A 30 -1.64 -3.50 9.39
CA LEU A 30 -2.38 -2.65 8.45
C LEU A 30 -1.71 -2.63 7.08
N LEU A 31 -0.38 -2.63 7.05
CA LEU A 31 0.40 -2.68 5.81
C LEU A 31 0.28 -4.03 5.11
N LEU A 32 0.32 -5.13 5.87
CA LEU A 32 0.11 -6.46 5.31
C LEU A 32 -1.30 -6.59 4.74
N THR A 33 -2.33 -6.06 5.41
CA THR A 33 -3.69 -6.10 4.87
C THR A 33 -3.83 -5.32 3.56
N THR A 34 -3.22 -4.13 3.46
CA THR A 34 -3.28 -3.35 2.22
C THR A 34 -2.45 -3.97 1.10
N LEU A 35 -1.32 -4.60 1.43
CA LEU A 35 -0.50 -5.32 0.45
C LEU A 35 -1.24 -6.55 -0.10
N LEU A 36 -1.86 -7.34 0.79
CA LEU A 36 -2.63 -8.51 0.40
C LEU A 36 -3.88 -8.12 -0.42
N ASP A 37 -4.52 -7.00 -0.11
CA ASP A 37 -5.63 -6.47 -0.92
C ASP A 37 -5.18 -6.17 -2.35
N GLY A 38 -3.98 -5.61 -2.52
CA GLY A 38 -3.38 -5.37 -3.84
C GLY A 38 -3.01 -6.63 -4.62
N LEU A 39 -2.81 -7.79 -3.96
CA LEU A 39 -2.45 -9.04 -4.65
C LEU A 39 -3.55 -9.54 -5.59
N VAL A 40 -4.80 -9.13 -5.40
CA VAL A 40 -5.91 -9.46 -6.30
C VAL A 40 -5.57 -9.04 -7.74
N PHE A 41 -4.99 -7.85 -7.93
CA PHE A 41 -4.56 -7.38 -9.25
C PHE A 41 -3.37 -8.15 -9.80
N LEU A 42 -2.46 -8.59 -8.93
CA LEU A 42 -1.31 -9.40 -9.34
C LEU A 42 -1.77 -10.76 -9.89
N VAL A 43 -2.79 -11.37 -9.28
CA VAL A 43 -3.35 -12.66 -9.71
C VAL A 43 -4.25 -12.51 -10.94
N ALA A 44 -4.85 -11.34 -11.15
CA ALA A 44 -5.73 -11.10 -12.30
C ALA A 44 -5.02 -11.33 -13.64
N LEU A 45 -3.79 -10.82 -13.80
CA LEU A 45 -2.99 -10.96 -15.03
C LEU A 45 -2.78 -12.43 -15.46
N PRO A 46 -2.16 -13.29 -14.64
CA PRO A 46 -1.97 -14.70 -15.00
C PRO A 46 -3.30 -15.45 -15.14
N ALA A 47 -4.34 -15.06 -14.39
CA ALA A 47 -5.66 -15.66 -14.56
C ALA A 47 -6.24 -15.36 -15.95
N PHE A 48 -6.13 -14.12 -16.44
CA PHE A 48 -6.56 -13.77 -17.80
C PHE A 48 -5.69 -14.44 -18.86
N GLU A 49 -4.38 -14.48 -18.69
CA GLU A 49 -3.49 -15.20 -19.63
C GLU A 49 -3.82 -16.70 -19.72
N LEU A 50 -4.17 -17.35 -18.60
CA LEU A 50 -4.60 -18.75 -18.60
C LEU A 50 -5.90 -18.94 -19.37
N ILE A 51 -6.87 -18.03 -19.23
CA ILE A 51 -8.13 -18.07 -19.98
C ILE A 51 -7.84 -17.90 -21.47
N ASP A 52 -7.02 -16.92 -21.85
CA ASP A 52 -6.64 -16.69 -23.25
C ASP A 52 -5.90 -17.89 -23.84
N GLY A 53 -4.94 -18.47 -23.12
CA GLY A 53 -4.22 -19.67 -23.54
C GLY A 53 -5.13 -20.88 -23.69
N ALA A 54 -6.10 -21.04 -22.79
CA ALA A 54 -7.09 -22.10 -22.89
C ALA A 54 -8.04 -21.91 -24.08
N GLN A 55 -8.39 -20.66 -24.42
CA GLN A 55 -9.17 -20.35 -25.62
C GLN A 55 -8.36 -20.62 -26.91
N GLN A 56 -7.09 -20.24 -26.94
CA GLN A 56 -6.20 -20.45 -28.10
C GLN A 56 -5.93 -21.94 -28.36
N SER A 57 -5.82 -22.74 -27.31
CA SER A 57 -5.63 -24.20 -27.41
C SER A 57 -6.93 -24.97 -27.72
N GLY A 58 -8.08 -24.28 -27.79
CA GLY A 58 -9.38 -24.89 -28.04
C GLY A 58 -9.97 -25.64 -26.84
N VAL A 59 -9.36 -25.53 -25.66
CA VAL A 59 -9.86 -26.13 -24.40
C VAL A 59 -11.10 -25.38 -23.90
N LEU A 60 -11.15 -24.07 -24.11
CA LEU A 60 -12.27 -23.19 -23.74
C LEU A 60 -12.87 -22.54 -25.00
N PRO A 61 -14.21 -22.60 -25.20
CA PRO A 61 -14.85 -21.91 -26.31
C PRO A 61 -14.89 -20.39 -26.08
N VAL A 62 -14.66 -19.61 -27.16
CA VAL A 62 -14.80 -18.15 -27.15
C VAL A 62 -16.27 -17.79 -27.37
N LEU A 63 -16.93 -17.23 -26.35
CA LEU A 63 -18.38 -16.91 -26.41
C LEU A 63 -18.67 -15.59 -27.13
N PHE A 64 -17.84 -14.57 -26.95
CA PHE A 64 -18.02 -13.24 -27.54
C PHE A 64 -16.68 -12.69 -28.03
N ARG A 65 -16.67 -12.08 -29.22
CA ARG A 65 -15.54 -11.33 -29.76
C ARG A 65 -15.97 -9.87 -29.86
N LEU A 66 -15.22 -8.97 -29.23
CA LEU A 66 -15.45 -7.53 -29.32
C LEU A 66 -14.52 -6.95 -30.40
N PRO A 67 -15.01 -6.05 -31.27
CA PRO A 67 -14.21 -5.40 -32.32
C PRO A 67 -13.25 -4.36 -31.77
#